data_AF-A0A6S7ETM9-F1
#
_entry.id   AF-A0A6S7ETM9-F1
#
_cell.length_a   1.000
_cell.length_b   1.000
_cell.length_c   1.000
_cell.angle_alpha   90.00
_cell.angle_beta   90.00
_cell.angle_gamma   90.00
#
_symmetry.space_group_name_H-M   'P 1'
#
loop_
_entity.id
_entity.type
_entity.pdbx_description
1 polymer ?
#
loop_
_entity_poly.entity_id
_entity_poly.type
_entity_poly.pdbx_seq_one_letter_code
_entity_poly.pdbx_strand_id
1 'polypeptide(L)'
;MTSSTKGGQGAAGGQKIGLNEAFELAVRHWREGKRAEAAHINGQILGARPAHQGARHLKMTLEHGVQGLAFTALRLSDPELYSIGDYSYGTPSVFPHNQPHEPARLSIGNFCTIGHEVEIILGAYHRQDTYTIYPFSAPHFGTLFSSTRQITDYSTTKGGVSIGHDVWIGAGSKIMAGVTIGTGAVIGAGSIVTRDVGAYEIWAGNPAQFRRRRFDQEVADRLMTLRWWDWPKDIIERHARDIMRGTPEALDALAQGHDAWLAGLRKGVTAPFEMLQGRSGLLRARRSADWREGRPTWVVLHGSLGNIATVQGIEKHLSDVNLLFVDLPGCGGSTAPADMSVDGFADELLPALLAAVPGGFGVLGASFGGSVALAIARRTSRCTSVVLLDTPFSAAKLWHNHAFLRGAIASRPDDRYLRSFALEIYGVTPMAAVEREYWHLLDGIAVPVLVVSGDVPMLPQRKMPPVPCCLDEADLAQLSGLGCRIERVKGGHDLINDNPAAVAALVRSAETVMA
;
A
#
# COMPACT_ATOMS: atom_id res chain seq x y z
N MET A 1 -45.13 -47.94 -25.34
CA MET A 1 -44.88 -48.53 -24.01
C MET A 1 -43.70 -47.76 -23.42
N THR A 2 -43.99 -46.81 -22.53
CA THR A 2 -43.60 -46.82 -21.08
C THR A 2 -42.07 -46.77 -20.90
N SER A 3 -41.45 -45.90 -20.11
CA SER A 3 -41.93 -45.09 -18.99
C SER A 3 -40.95 -43.95 -18.69
N SER A 4 -41.47 -42.92 -18.02
CA SER A 4 -40.71 -41.88 -17.32
C SER A 4 -39.97 -42.42 -16.10
N THR A 5 -38.80 -41.88 -15.79
CA THR A 5 -38.38 -41.65 -14.39
C THR A 5 -37.71 -40.28 -14.25
N LYS A 6 -38.23 -39.49 -13.30
CA LYS A 6 -37.65 -38.24 -12.78
C LYS A 6 -36.43 -38.57 -11.91
N GLY A 7 -35.47 -37.65 -11.81
CA GLY A 7 -34.58 -37.59 -10.65
C GLY A 7 -33.41 -36.62 -10.81
N GLY A 8 -33.38 -35.56 -9.99
CA GLY A 8 -32.13 -34.94 -9.57
C GLY A 8 -31.86 -33.52 -10.07
N GLN A 9 -32.54 -32.53 -9.50
CA GLN A 9 -31.91 -31.21 -9.31
C GLN A 9 -30.73 -31.39 -8.35
N GLY A 10 -29.52 -31.15 -8.84
CA GLY A 10 -28.31 -30.98 -8.05
C GLY A 10 -27.69 -29.65 -8.43
N ALA A 11 -27.99 -28.61 -7.66
CA ALA A 11 -27.33 -27.33 -7.77
C ALA A 11 -25.85 -27.48 -7.36
N ALA A 12 -24.94 -27.27 -8.31
CA ALA A 12 -23.57 -26.88 -8.01
C ALA A 12 -23.31 -25.57 -8.75
N GLY A 13 -23.59 -24.46 -8.07
CA GLY A 13 -23.15 -23.15 -8.50
C GLY A 13 -21.63 -23.07 -8.43
N GLY A 14 -20.95 -23.58 -9.45
CA GLY A 14 -19.52 -23.33 -9.66
C GLY A 14 -19.33 -21.84 -9.91
N GLN A 15 -18.82 -21.14 -8.91
CA GLN A 15 -18.49 -19.72 -9.01
C GLN A 15 -17.45 -19.55 -10.14
N LYS A 16 -17.76 -18.70 -11.12
CA LYS A 16 -16.87 -18.43 -12.26
C LYS A 16 -15.68 -17.62 -11.77
N ILE A 17 -14.47 -18.14 -11.96
CA ILE A 17 -13.22 -17.53 -11.46
C ILE A 17 -12.47 -16.89 -12.63
N GLY A 18 -12.16 -15.59 -12.54
CA GLY A 18 -11.34 -14.85 -13.52
C GLY A 18 -9.86 -15.26 -13.48
N LEU A 19 -9.06 -14.92 -14.51
CA LEU A 19 -7.63 -15.32 -14.56
C LEU A 19 -6.82 -14.80 -13.35
N ASN A 20 -7.11 -13.59 -12.88
CA ASN A 20 -6.50 -13.03 -11.67
C ASN A 20 -6.90 -13.83 -10.43
N GLU A 21 -8.17 -14.21 -10.32
CA GLU A 21 -8.67 -15.03 -9.22
C GLU A 21 -8.11 -16.46 -9.28
N ALA A 22 -7.86 -17.01 -10.47
CA ALA A 22 -7.20 -18.31 -10.67
C ALA A 22 -5.71 -18.26 -10.28
N PHE A 23 -5.03 -17.17 -10.61
CA PHE A 23 -3.66 -16.92 -10.16
C PHE A 23 -3.58 -16.74 -8.64
N GLU A 24 -4.51 -15.99 -8.05
CA GLU A 24 -4.63 -15.83 -6.61
C GLU A 24 -4.93 -17.17 -5.91
N LEU A 25 -5.75 -18.02 -6.52
CA LEU A 25 -6.05 -19.37 -6.04
C LEU A 25 -4.81 -20.27 -6.08
N ALA A 26 -4.01 -20.22 -7.15
CA ALA A 26 -2.74 -20.94 -7.22
C ALA A 26 -1.76 -20.49 -6.13
N VAL A 27 -1.65 -19.17 -5.88
CA VAL A 27 -0.82 -18.60 -4.81
C VAL A 27 -1.33 -19.02 -3.43
N ARG A 28 -2.65 -19.05 -3.22
CA ARG A 28 -3.26 -19.53 -1.98
C ARG A 28 -2.93 -21.00 -1.72
N HIS A 29 -3.13 -21.89 -2.70
CA HIS A 29 -2.79 -23.31 -2.53
C HIS A 29 -1.29 -23.53 -2.27
N TRP A 30 -0.42 -22.74 -2.90
CA TRP A 30 1.01 -22.80 -2.63
C TRP A 30 1.34 -22.49 -1.16
N ARG A 31 0.71 -21.45 -0.60
CA ARG A 31 0.86 -21.02 0.81
C ARG A 31 0.30 -22.04 1.81
N GLU A 32 -0.76 -22.72 1.44
CA GLU A 32 -1.38 -23.78 2.25
C GLU A 32 -0.60 -25.12 2.20
N GLY A 33 0.56 -25.17 1.52
CA GLY A 33 1.33 -26.40 1.33
C GLY A 33 0.74 -27.37 0.29
N LYS A 34 -0.36 -26.98 -0.36
CA LYS A 34 -1.06 -27.69 -1.45
C LYS A 34 -0.31 -27.50 -2.78
N ARG A 35 0.93 -27.99 -2.81
CA ARG A 35 1.87 -27.77 -3.92
C ARG A 35 1.42 -28.41 -5.23
N ALA A 36 0.71 -29.53 -5.17
CA ALA A 36 0.17 -30.22 -6.34
C ALA A 36 -0.99 -29.43 -6.97
N GLU A 37 -1.92 -28.91 -6.16
CA GLU A 37 -3.04 -28.10 -6.63
C GLU A 37 -2.57 -26.75 -7.19
N ALA A 38 -1.62 -26.11 -6.53
CA ALA A 38 -0.97 -24.91 -7.05
C ALA A 38 -0.25 -25.16 -8.38
N ALA A 39 0.50 -26.27 -8.48
CA ALA A 39 1.18 -26.66 -9.72
C ALA A 39 0.19 -27.02 -10.84
N HIS A 40 -0.97 -27.61 -10.50
CA HIS A 40 -2.03 -27.94 -11.45
C HIS A 40 -2.68 -26.69 -12.04
N ILE A 41 -3.10 -25.74 -11.19
CA ILE A 41 -3.68 -24.46 -11.64
C ILE A 41 -2.65 -23.66 -12.43
N ASN A 42 -1.40 -23.62 -11.97
CA ASN A 42 -0.32 -22.97 -12.71
C ASN A 42 -0.07 -23.66 -14.07
N GLY A 43 -0.17 -24.99 -14.13
CA GLY A 43 -0.11 -25.77 -15.36
C GLY A 43 -1.24 -25.45 -16.34
N GLN A 44 -2.45 -25.20 -15.85
CA GLN A 44 -3.59 -24.77 -16.69
C GLN A 44 -3.42 -23.34 -17.21
N ILE A 45 -2.90 -22.42 -16.37
CA ILE A 45 -2.52 -21.06 -16.77
C ILE A 45 -1.44 -21.10 -17.86
N LEU A 46 -0.46 -22.01 -17.74
CA LEU A 46 0.66 -22.17 -18.69
C LEU A 46 0.30 -23.00 -19.93
N GLY A 47 -0.68 -23.90 -19.84
CA GLY A 47 -1.13 -24.81 -20.91
C GLY A 47 -1.99 -24.14 -21.98
N ALA A 48 -2.47 -22.92 -21.74
CA ALA A 48 -3.20 -22.10 -22.71
C ALA A 48 -2.32 -21.45 -23.81
N ARG A 49 -1.06 -21.89 -23.97
CA ARG A 49 -0.16 -21.42 -25.03
C ARG A 49 -0.55 -22.04 -26.39
N PRO A 50 -0.74 -21.25 -27.46
CA PRO A 50 -0.59 -21.77 -28.82
C PRO A 50 0.89 -22.01 -29.11
N ALA A 51 1.21 -23.16 -29.72
CA ALA A 51 2.47 -23.33 -30.44
C ALA A 51 2.52 -22.36 -31.62
N HIS A 52 3.73 -21.89 -31.92
CA HIS A 52 4.11 -20.97 -33.00
C HIS A 52 3.19 -20.92 -34.23
N GLN A 53 2.84 -19.68 -34.64
CA GLN A 53 2.81 -19.12 -36.00
C GLN A 53 1.61 -18.18 -36.18
N GLY A 54 1.91 -16.89 -36.35
CA GLY A 54 0.98 -15.90 -36.89
C GLY A 54 -0.09 -15.42 -35.92
N ALA A 55 -0.20 -14.11 -35.77
CA ALA A 55 -1.32 -13.49 -35.09
C ALA A 55 -2.65 -13.94 -35.74
N ARG A 56 -3.33 -14.89 -35.10
CA ARG A 56 -4.75 -15.17 -35.27
C ARG A 56 -5.34 -15.40 -33.88
N HIS A 57 -6.29 -14.54 -33.54
CA HIS A 57 -7.09 -14.62 -32.33
C HIS A 57 -7.70 -16.01 -32.21
N LEU A 58 -7.22 -16.81 -31.25
CA LEU A 58 -7.83 -18.08 -30.88
C LEU A 58 -8.64 -17.85 -29.61
N LYS A 59 -9.96 -17.77 -29.80
CA LYS A 59 -10.97 -18.09 -28.79
C LYS A 59 -10.58 -19.41 -28.12
N MET A 60 -10.16 -19.37 -26.87
CA MET A 60 -10.29 -20.54 -26.01
C MET A 60 -11.65 -20.48 -25.34
N THR A 61 -12.58 -21.29 -25.87
CA THR A 61 -13.71 -21.80 -25.08
C THR A 61 -13.12 -22.81 -24.10
N LEU A 62 -12.64 -22.35 -22.95
CA LEU A 62 -12.66 -23.18 -21.75
C LEU A 62 -14.14 -23.45 -21.46
N GLU A 63 -14.49 -24.67 -21.04
CA GLU A 63 -15.86 -25.01 -20.70
C GLU A 63 -16.45 -23.88 -19.83
N HIS A 64 -17.46 -23.21 -20.40
CA HIS A 64 -18.20 -22.07 -19.81
C HIS A 64 -17.70 -20.63 -20.04
N GLY A 65 -17.11 -20.36 -21.21
CA GLY A 65 -17.39 -19.11 -21.97
C GLY A 65 -16.99 -17.79 -21.30
N VAL A 66 -15.69 -17.49 -21.27
CA VAL A 66 -15.11 -16.22 -20.84
C VAL A 66 -14.72 -15.35 -22.05
N GLN A 67 -14.97 -14.04 -21.99
CA GLN A 67 -14.45 -13.03 -22.91
C GLN A 67 -13.78 -11.90 -22.09
N GLY A 68 -12.46 -11.72 -22.23
CA GLY A 68 -11.72 -10.60 -21.64
C GLY A 68 -10.20 -10.80 -21.67
N LEU A 69 -9.45 -9.81 -22.17
CA LEU A 69 -7.97 -9.81 -22.23
C LEU A 69 -7.39 -9.33 -20.89
N ALA A 70 -6.89 -10.25 -20.09
CA ALA A 70 -5.88 -9.98 -19.08
C ALA A 70 -4.92 -11.17 -19.11
N PHE A 71 -3.65 -10.95 -19.50
CA PHE A 71 -2.68 -12.04 -19.66
C PHE A 71 -1.41 -11.73 -18.88
N THR A 72 -1.30 -12.34 -17.69
CA THR A 72 -0.06 -12.43 -16.91
C THR A 72 0.25 -13.91 -16.75
N ALA A 73 1.32 -14.39 -17.38
CA ALA A 73 1.83 -15.75 -17.17
C ALA A 73 3.33 -15.69 -16.85
N LEU A 74 3.63 -15.43 -15.58
CA LEU A 74 4.96 -15.60 -15.01
C LEU A 74 5.10 -17.04 -14.52
N ARG A 75 6.22 -17.70 -14.86
CA ARG A 75 6.60 -18.96 -14.23
C ARG A 75 7.03 -18.66 -12.79
N LEU A 76 6.09 -18.70 -11.85
CA LEU A 76 6.37 -18.46 -10.44
C LEU A 76 6.94 -19.71 -9.77
N SER A 77 8.15 -19.60 -9.24
CA SER A 77 8.73 -20.59 -8.30
C SER A 77 8.49 -20.21 -6.83
N ASP A 78 8.31 -18.91 -6.52
CA ASP A 78 8.00 -18.41 -5.17
C ASP A 78 7.24 -17.06 -5.21
N PRO A 79 5.91 -17.02 -5.01
CA PRO A 79 5.11 -15.80 -5.13
C PRO A 79 5.44 -14.69 -4.11
N GLU A 80 6.20 -14.94 -3.05
CA GLU A 80 6.55 -13.92 -2.05
C GLU A 80 7.72 -13.02 -2.46
N LEU A 81 8.44 -13.40 -3.52
CA LEU A 81 9.55 -12.63 -4.08
C LEU A 81 9.11 -11.62 -5.14
N TYR A 82 7.83 -11.58 -5.49
CA TYR A 82 7.29 -10.81 -6.60
C TYR A 82 6.18 -9.85 -6.16
N SER A 83 6.27 -8.59 -6.60
CA SER A 83 5.20 -7.60 -6.51
C SER A 83 4.93 -7.06 -7.92
N ILE A 84 3.69 -7.14 -8.38
CA ILE A 84 3.30 -6.74 -9.74
C ILE A 84 2.07 -5.85 -9.64
N GLY A 85 2.18 -4.66 -10.18
CA GLY A 85 1.13 -3.66 -10.20
C GLY A 85 0.03 -3.95 -11.21
N ASP A 86 -1.10 -3.29 -11.02
CA ASP A 86 -2.30 -3.47 -11.81
C ASP A 86 -2.08 -3.07 -13.28
N TYR A 87 -2.80 -3.72 -14.19
CA TYR A 87 -2.77 -3.47 -15.63
C TYR A 87 -1.40 -3.70 -16.31
N SER A 88 -0.40 -4.19 -15.58
CA SER A 88 0.87 -4.63 -16.14
C SER A 88 0.75 -5.99 -16.78
N TYR A 89 1.32 -6.17 -17.98
CA TYR A 89 1.22 -7.43 -18.73
C TYR A 89 2.54 -7.87 -19.37
N GLY A 90 2.64 -9.18 -19.60
CA GLY A 90 3.79 -9.84 -20.22
C GLY A 90 4.16 -11.15 -19.52
N THR A 91 5.17 -11.83 -20.06
CA THR A 91 5.60 -13.16 -19.59
C THR A 91 7.12 -13.27 -19.53
N PRO A 92 7.83 -12.45 -18.73
CA PRO A 92 9.28 -12.53 -18.67
C PRO A 92 9.73 -13.81 -17.97
N SER A 93 10.90 -14.31 -18.36
CA SER A 93 11.60 -15.37 -17.63
C SER A 93 12.34 -14.75 -16.46
N VAL A 94 11.96 -15.11 -15.23
CA VAL A 94 12.64 -14.60 -14.04
C VAL A 94 13.58 -15.67 -13.48
N PHE A 95 14.83 -15.29 -13.25
CA PHE A 95 15.87 -16.14 -12.68
C PHE A 95 16.12 -15.70 -11.24
N PRO A 96 15.47 -16.36 -10.26
CA PRO A 96 15.50 -15.93 -8.87
C PRO A 96 16.83 -16.28 -8.19
N HIS A 97 17.16 -15.53 -7.13
CA HIS A 97 18.22 -15.88 -6.19
C HIS A 97 17.60 -16.19 -4.83
N ASN A 98 17.49 -17.50 -4.53
CA ASN A 98 16.78 -18.01 -3.35
C ASN A 98 17.75 -18.49 -2.27
N GLN A 99 18.79 -17.70 -1.98
CA GLN A 99 19.60 -17.97 -0.80
C GLN A 99 18.83 -17.52 0.45
N PRO A 100 18.77 -18.33 1.52
CA PRO A 100 17.98 -18.03 2.72
C PRO A 100 18.32 -16.69 3.38
N HIS A 101 19.53 -16.18 3.16
CA HIS A 101 20.07 -15.01 3.86
C HIS A 101 20.04 -13.72 3.03
N GLU A 102 19.71 -13.78 1.73
CA GLU A 102 19.69 -12.60 0.84
C GLU A 102 18.66 -12.73 -0.31
N PRO A 103 17.36 -12.72 -0.02
CA PRO A 103 16.33 -12.90 -1.05
C PRO A 103 16.26 -11.67 -1.98
N ALA A 104 16.57 -11.86 -3.25
CA ALA A 104 16.41 -10.82 -4.26
C ALA A 104 14.96 -10.77 -4.78
N ARG A 105 14.30 -9.64 -4.56
CA ARG A 105 12.89 -9.41 -4.93
C ARG A 105 12.76 -8.74 -6.30
N LEU A 106 11.63 -8.97 -6.96
CA LEU A 106 11.24 -8.26 -8.16
C LEU A 106 9.98 -7.44 -7.89
N SER A 107 10.05 -6.15 -8.14
CA SER A 107 8.89 -5.25 -8.14
C SER A 107 8.64 -4.72 -9.55
N ILE A 108 7.39 -4.74 -9.99
CA ILE A 108 6.90 -4.17 -11.25
C ILE A 108 5.72 -3.28 -10.90
N GLY A 109 5.76 -2.00 -11.27
CA GLY A 109 4.68 -1.06 -11.04
C GLY A 109 3.45 -1.32 -11.92
N ASN A 110 2.50 -0.40 -11.88
CA ASN A 110 1.24 -0.47 -12.66
C ASN A 110 1.48 -0.12 -14.14
N PHE A 111 0.60 -0.59 -15.03
CA PHE A 111 0.56 -0.23 -16.45
C PHE A 111 1.85 -0.52 -17.27
N CYS A 112 2.67 -1.48 -16.84
CA CYS A 112 3.87 -1.88 -17.56
C CYS A 112 3.56 -2.81 -18.72
N THR A 113 4.30 -2.65 -19.82
CA THR A 113 4.25 -3.53 -20.99
C THR A 113 5.57 -4.27 -21.14
N ILE A 114 5.55 -5.59 -21.01
CA ILE A 114 6.75 -6.42 -21.10
C ILE A 114 6.66 -7.33 -22.32
N GLY A 115 7.59 -7.14 -23.25
CA GLY A 115 7.70 -7.93 -24.48
C GLY A 115 8.04 -9.40 -24.23
N HIS A 116 7.88 -10.21 -25.28
CA HIS A 116 8.26 -11.62 -25.24
C HIS A 116 9.77 -11.79 -25.04
N GLU A 117 10.17 -12.95 -24.48
CA GLU A 117 11.59 -13.30 -24.31
C GLU A 117 12.40 -12.32 -23.45
N VAL A 118 11.73 -11.51 -22.62
CA VAL A 118 12.41 -10.70 -21.62
C VAL A 118 12.91 -11.61 -20.49
N GLU A 119 14.17 -11.45 -20.10
CA GLU A 119 14.77 -12.15 -18.97
C GLU A 119 15.08 -11.16 -17.85
N ILE A 120 14.72 -11.53 -16.61
CA ILE A 120 15.02 -10.74 -15.42
C ILE A 120 15.89 -11.59 -14.51
N ILE A 121 17.11 -11.12 -14.27
CA ILE A 121 18.10 -11.80 -13.45
C ILE A 121 18.08 -11.17 -12.06
N LEU A 122 17.80 -11.95 -11.02
CA LEU A 122 17.78 -11.47 -9.63
C LEU A 122 19.03 -11.89 -8.84
N GLY A 123 19.95 -12.64 -9.44
CA GLY A 123 21.23 -12.99 -8.83
C GLY A 123 21.80 -14.29 -9.39
N ALA A 124 22.33 -15.13 -8.49
CA ALA A 124 23.08 -16.35 -8.82
C ALA A 124 24.42 -16.07 -9.53
N TYR A 125 25.07 -14.95 -9.19
CA TYR A 125 26.43 -14.70 -9.63
C TYR A 125 27.38 -15.64 -8.90
N HIS A 126 28.23 -16.32 -9.66
CA HIS A 126 29.28 -17.15 -9.07
C HIS A 126 30.34 -16.28 -8.40
N ARG A 127 30.81 -16.73 -7.24
CA ARG A 127 32.00 -16.15 -6.60
C ARG A 127 33.19 -16.23 -7.53
N GLN A 128 33.95 -15.13 -7.61
CA GLN A 128 35.14 -15.01 -8.45
C GLN A 128 36.42 -14.88 -7.61
N ASP A 129 36.26 -14.85 -6.29
CA ASP A 129 37.30 -14.72 -5.27
C ASP A 129 37.72 -16.07 -4.67
N THR A 130 37.27 -17.19 -5.26
CA THR A 130 37.55 -18.57 -4.82
C THR A 130 38.36 -19.33 -5.87
N TYR A 131 39.10 -20.37 -5.45
CA TYR A 131 39.89 -21.22 -6.37
C TYR A 131 39.05 -21.94 -7.43
N THR A 132 37.75 -22.10 -7.21
CA THR A 132 36.79 -22.66 -8.16
C THR A 132 35.48 -21.89 -8.08
N ILE A 133 34.87 -21.64 -9.23
CA ILE A 133 33.53 -21.04 -9.34
C ILE A 133 32.42 -22.09 -9.23
N TYR A 134 32.78 -23.38 -9.17
CA TYR A 134 31.84 -24.49 -9.14
C TYR A 134 31.17 -24.59 -7.75
N PRO A 135 29.83 -24.45 -7.65
CA PRO A 135 29.17 -24.40 -6.36
C PRO A 135 28.84 -25.82 -5.88
N PHE A 136 29.86 -26.56 -5.41
CA PHE A 136 29.71 -27.94 -4.91
C PHE A 136 28.56 -28.11 -3.91
N SER A 137 28.27 -27.07 -3.13
CA SER A 137 27.23 -27.05 -2.12
C SER A 137 25.83 -26.66 -2.61
N ALA A 138 25.64 -26.39 -3.91
CA ALA A 138 24.35 -25.93 -4.42
C ALA A 138 23.26 -27.02 -4.26
N PRO A 139 22.05 -26.67 -3.79
CA PRO A 139 20.97 -27.62 -3.49
C PRO A 139 20.55 -28.51 -4.65
N HIS A 140 20.70 -28.04 -5.90
CA HIS A 140 20.34 -28.80 -7.10
C HIS A 140 21.29 -29.99 -7.38
N PHE A 141 22.42 -30.09 -6.68
CA PHE A 141 23.31 -31.26 -6.73
C PHE A 141 22.94 -32.37 -5.72
N GLY A 142 21.93 -32.15 -4.87
CA GLY A 142 21.42 -33.18 -3.96
C GLY A 142 22.47 -33.74 -3.01
N THR A 143 22.89 -35.00 -3.22
CA THR A 143 23.89 -35.72 -2.38
C THR A 143 25.26 -35.87 -3.02
N LEU A 144 25.46 -35.42 -4.27
CA LEU A 144 26.71 -35.60 -5.02
C LEU A 144 27.94 -35.08 -4.25
N PHE A 145 27.77 -33.99 -3.50
CA PHE A 145 28.80 -33.40 -2.64
C PHE A 145 28.22 -33.09 -1.25
N SER A 146 27.85 -34.14 -0.52
CA SER A 146 27.21 -34.01 0.80
C SER A 146 28.10 -33.33 1.85
N SER A 147 29.42 -33.45 1.74
CA SER A 147 30.40 -32.85 2.66
C SER A 147 30.55 -31.33 2.55
N THR A 148 29.92 -30.69 1.55
CA THR A 148 30.00 -29.25 1.33
C THR A 148 28.69 -28.52 1.63
N ARG A 149 27.62 -29.23 2.05
CA ARG A 149 26.27 -28.65 2.27
C ARG A 149 26.20 -27.47 3.25
N GLN A 150 27.16 -27.38 4.16
CA GLN A 150 27.30 -26.30 5.13
C GLN A 150 27.79 -24.98 4.49
N ILE A 151 28.32 -25.01 3.28
CA ILE A 151 28.77 -23.82 2.54
C ILE A 151 27.54 -23.22 1.85
N THR A 152 26.98 -22.15 2.41
CA THR A 152 25.75 -21.52 1.91
C THR A 152 26.00 -20.25 1.08
N ASP A 153 27.22 -19.71 1.11
CA ASP A 153 27.66 -18.47 0.45
C ASP A 153 28.27 -18.70 -0.95
N TYR A 154 27.83 -19.74 -1.66
CA TYR A 154 28.42 -20.16 -2.95
C TYR A 154 28.00 -19.30 -4.15
N SER A 155 27.08 -18.35 -3.96
CA SER A 155 26.64 -17.41 -4.99
C SER A 155 26.25 -16.07 -4.37
N THR A 156 26.30 -15.02 -5.18
CA THR A 156 26.03 -13.64 -4.78
C THR A 156 24.90 -13.04 -5.62
N THR A 157 24.35 -11.93 -5.14
CA THR A 157 23.41 -11.10 -5.88
C THR A 157 23.85 -9.63 -5.83
N LYS A 158 23.38 -8.83 -6.78
CA LYS A 158 23.46 -7.35 -6.72
C LYS A 158 22.18 -6.73 -6.15
N GLY A 159 21.27 -7.57 -5.65
CA GLY A 159 19.98 -7.17 -5.12
C GLY A 159 18.82 -7.43 -6.07
N GLY A 160 17.63 -7.01 -5.64
CA GLY A 160 16.40 -7.12 -6.42
C GLY A 160 16.38 -6.26 -7.68
N VAL A 161 15.33 -6.41 -8.47
CA VAL A 161 15.03 -5.54 -9.63
C VAL A 161 13.76 -4.77 -9.35
N SER A 162 13.79 -3.46 -9.56
CA SER A 162 12.64 -2.57 -9.38
C SER A 162 12.27 -1.93 -10.70
N ILE A 163 11.06 -2.19 -11.19
CA ILE A 163 10.50 -1.59 -12.40
C ILE A 163 9.36 -0.68 -11.95
N GLY A 164 9.42 0.60 -12.32
CA GLY A 164 8.41 1.61 -12.01
C GLY A 164 7.09 1.37 -12.73
N HIS A 165 6.31 2.44 -12.91
CA HIS A 165 4.99 2.38 -13.57
C HIS A 165 5.12 2.75 -15.06
N ASP A 166 4.16 2.37 -15.91
CA ASP A 166 4.16 2.73 -17.35
C ASP A 166 5.48 2.42 -18.08
N VAL A 167 6.20 1.35 -17.66
CA VAL A 167 7.47 0.97 -18.27
C VAL A 167 7.20 0.06 -19.47
N TRP A 168 7.84 0.35 -20.60
CA TRP A 168 7.88 -0.56 -21.74
C TRP A 168 9.24 -1.27 -21.83
N ILE A 169 9.23 -2.61 -21.83
CA ILE A 169 10.42 -3.43 -22.05
C ILE A 169 10.28 -4.18 -23.36
N GLY A 170 11.13 -3.86 -24.33
CA GLY A 170 11.16 -4.49 -25.64
C GLY A 170 11.57 -5.96 -25.57
N ALA A 171 11.06 -6.75 -26.52
CA ALA A 171 11.27 -8.19 -26.58
C ALA A 171 12.77 -8.58 -26.58
N GLY A 172 13.11 -9.72 -25.97
CA GLY A 172 14.48 -10.23 -25.92
C GLY A 172 15.43 -9.45 -25.00
N SER A 173 14.94 -8.50 -24.21
CA SER A 173 15.77 -7.72 -23.30
C SER A 173 16.14 -8.49 -22.04
N LYS A 174 17.33 -8.25 -21.49
CA LYS A 174 17.79 -8.78 -20.21
C LYS A 174 17.94 -7.67 -19.19
N ILE A 175 17.30 -7.82 -18.04
CA ILE A 175 17.41 -6.90 -16.90
C ILE A 175 18.28 -7.56 -15.85
N MET A 176 19.41 -6.94 -15.52
CA MET A 176 20.37 -7.50 -14.57
C MET A 176 20.01 -7.18 -13.12
N ALA A 177 20.52 -7.98 -12.18
CA ALA A 177 20.23 -7.84 -10.75
C ALA A 177 20.69 -6.47 -10.21
N GLY A 178 19.95 -5.94 -9.25
CA GLY A 178 20.22 -4.63 -8.62
C GLY A 178 19.74 -3.42 -9.41
N VAL A 179 19.16 -3.61 -10.61
CA VAL A 179 18.75 -2.50 -11.48
C VAL A 179 17.38 -1.94 -11.08
N THR A 180 17.31 -0.61 -11.03
CA THR A 180 16.06 0.17 -10.96
C THR A 180 15.74 0.80 -12.32
N ILE A 181 14.54 0.55 -12.83
CA ILE A 181 14.00 1.15 -14.04
C ILE A 181 12.90 2.13 -13.65
N GLY A 182 13.12 3.42 -13.89
CA GLY A 182 12.22 4.50 -13.52
C GLY A 182 10.88 4.46 -14.27
N THR A 183 9.87 5.09 -13.67
CA THR A 183 8.52 5.20 -14.24
C THR A 183 8.53 5.85 -15.62
N GLY A 184 7.74 5.31 -16.54
CA GLY A 184 7.65 5.78 -17.92
C GLY A 184 8.87 5.44 -18.76
N ALA A 185 9.85 4.68 -18.27
CA ALA A 185 11.02 4.34 -19.06
C ALA A 185 10.70 3.38 -20.23
N VAL A 186 11.54 3.42 -21.25
CA VAL A 186 11.49 2.53 -22.41
C VAL A 186 12.82 1.82 -22.57
N ILE A 187 12.77 0.50 -22.61
CA ILE A 187 13.90 -0.37 -22.94
C ILE A 187 13.68 -0.91 -24.36
N GLY A 188 14.59 -0.60 -25.28
CA GLY A 188 14.54 -1.13 -26.66
C GLY A 188 14.73 -2.65 -26.68
N ALA A 189 14.19 -3.32 -27.71
CA ALA A 189 14.31 -4.76 -27.86
C ALA A 189 15.79 -5.23 -27.89
N GLY A 190 16.04 -6.44 -27.36
CA GLY A 190 17.36 -7.06 -27.30
C GLY A 190 18.37 -6.37 -26.38
N SER A 191 17.93 -5.49 -25.49
CA SER A 191 18.85 -4.70 -24.65
C SER A 191 19.34 -5.47 -23.43
N ILE A 192 20.58 -5.22 -22.98
CA ILE A 192 21.09 -5.72 -21.69
C ILE A 192 21.25 -4.57 -20.70
N VAL A 193 20.29 -4.44 -19.79
CA VAL A 193 20.23 -3.36 -18.80
C VAL A 193 21.06 -3.73 -17.58
N THR A 194 22.21 -3.07 -17.42
CA THR A 194 23.22 -3.37 -16.40
C THR A 194 23.34 -2.29 -15.31
N ARG A 195 22.59 -1.19 -15.45
CA ARG A 195 22.58 -0.03 -14.55
C ARG A 195 21.21 0.61 -14.55
N ASP A 196 20.97 1.46 -13.56
CA ASP A 196 19.70 2.14 -13.38
C ASP A 196 19.32 3.02 -14.59
N VAL A 197 18.02 3.08 -14.83
CA VAL A 197 17.38 3.85 -15.91
C VAL A 197 16.49 4.90 -15.29
N GLY A 198 16.65 6.16 -15.68
CA GLY A 198 15.85 7.27 -15.16
C GLY A 198 14.38 7.22 -15.61
N ALA A 199 13.53 7.96 -14.90
CA ALA A 199 12.13 8.11 -15.28
C ALA A 199 12.00 8.78 -16.66
N TYR A 200 11.06 8.29 -17.48
CA TYR A 200 10.80 8.76 -18.83
C TYR A 200 12.02 8.76 -19.78
N GLU A 201 13.04 7.94 -19.50
CA GLU A 201 14.19 7.75 -20.38
C GLU A 201 13.99 6.60 -21.36
N ILE A 202 14.68 6.68 -22.49
CA ILE A 202 14.75 5.62 -23.50
C ILE A 202 16.16 5.08 -23.54
N TRP A 203 16.29 3.78 -23.30
CA TRP A 203 17.55 3.05 -23.28
C TRP A 203 17.52 1.90 -24.26
N ALA A 204 18.63 1.66 -24.96
CA ALA A 204 18.72 0.52 -25.88
C ALA A 204 20.16 0.03 -26.09
N GLY A 205 20.32 -1.24 -26.42
CA GLY A 205 21.59 -1.87 -26.83
C GLY A 205 22.15 -2.85 -25.81
N ASN A 206 23.33 -3.41 -26.14
CA ASN A 206 24.06 -4.35 -25.28
C ASN A 206 25.52 -3.88 -25.12
N PRO A 207 25.91 -3.29 -23.97
CA PRO A 207 25.04 -2.94 -22.85
C PRO A 207 24.06 -1.82 -23.21
N ALA A 208 22.94 -1.73 -22.49
CA ALA A 208 21.95 -0.69 -22.69
C ALA A 208 22.56 0.68 -22.36
N GLN A 209 22.31 1.64 -23.23
CA GLN A 209 22.75 3.02 -23.07
C GLN A 209 21.57 3.95 -23.24
N PHE A 210 21.58 5.05 -22.47
CA PHE A 210 20.69 6.17 -22.68
C PHE A 210 20.75 6.61 -24.15
N ARG A 211 19.58 6.74 -24.77
CA ARG A 211 19.43 7.20 -26.16
C ARG A 211 18.87 8.61 -26.19
N ARG A 212 17.78 8.83 -25.49
CA ARG A 212 17.09 10.11 -25.35
C ARG A 212 16.05 10.01 -24.26
N ARG A 213 15.42 11.12 -23.93
CA ARG A 213 14.19 11.12 -23.12
C ARG A 213 12.95 10.93 -24.01
N ARG A 214 11.89 10.39 -23.43
CA ARG A 214 10.56 10.34 -24.06
C ARG A 214 9.99 11.76 -24.20
N PHE A 215 10.17 12.57 -23.15
CA PHE A 215 9.73 13.96 -23.03
C PHE A 215 10.87 14.85 -22.52
N ASP A 216 10.70 16.17 -22.58
CA ASP A 216 11.61 17.08 -21.88
C ASP A 216 11.51 16.90 -20.35
N GLN A 217 12.45 17.50 -19.61
CA GLN A 217 12.48 17.34 -18.14
C GLN A 217 11.20 17.87 -17.48
N GLU A 218 10.68 19.00 -17.97
CA GLU A 218 9.52 19.67 -17.39
C GLU A 218 8.27 18.80 -17.48
N VAL A 219 7.99 18.22 -18.65
CA VAL A 219 6.86 17.30 -18.84
C VAL A 219 7.06 16.03 -18.00
N ALA A 220 8.28 15.48 -17.95
CA ALA A 220 8.57 14.31 -17.12
C ALA A 220 8.31 14.57 -15.63
N ASP A 221 8.74 15.72 -15.10
CA ASP A 221 8.55 16.10 -13.71
C ASP A 221 7.06 16.33 -13.37
N ARG A 222 6.33 16.97 -14.28
CA ARG A 222 4.87 17.15 -14.16
C ARG A 222 4.15 15.80 -14.10
N LEU A 223 4.50 14.86 -14.98
CA LEU A 223 3.92 13.52 -14.97
C LEU A 223 4.28 12.73 -13.70
N MET A 224 5.52 12.86 -13.22
CA MET A 224 5.97 12.27 -11.96
C MET A 224 5.25 12.82 -10.73
N THR A 225 4.82 14.09 -10.78
CA THR A 225 4.00 14.71 -9.74
C THR A 225 2.53 14.29 -9.85
N LEU A 226 2.01 14.20 -11.07
CA LEU A 226 0.62 13.85 -11.37
C LEU A 226 0.26 12.43 -10.91
N ARG A 227 1.20 11.48 -11.08
CA ARG A 227 1.07 10.07 -10.68
C ARG A 227 -0.25 9.44 -11.13
N TRP A 228 -0.62 9.63 -12.40
CA TRP A 228 -1.91 9.19 -12.93
C TRP A 228 -2.16 7.68 -12.75
N TRP A 229 -1.10 6.88 -12.68
CA TRP A 229 -1.14 5.43 -12.47
C TRP A 229 -1.62 5.01 -11.07
N ASP A 230 -1.74 5.95 -10.13
CA ASP A 230 -2.29 5.74 -8.77
C ASP A 230 -3.77 6.16 -8.68
N TRP A 231 -4.36 6.71 -9.75
CA TRP A 231 -5.73 7.20 -9.71
C TRP A 231 -6.75 6.05 -9.73
N PRO A 232 -7.98 6.27 -9.22
CA PRO A 232 -9.05 5.29 -9.38
C PRO A 232 -9.37 5.02 -10.86
N LYS A 233 -9.71 3.77 -11.18
CA LYS A 233 -9.94 3.30 -12.56
C LYS A 233 -10.91 4.18 -13.34
N ASP A 234 -12.01 4.63 -12.73
CA ASP A 234 -13.03 5.43 -13.41
C ASP A 234 -12.48 6.81 -13.82
N ILE A 235 -11.57 7.39 -13.03
CA ILE A 235 -10.88 8.64 -13.37
C ILE A 235 -9.94 8.41 -14.55
N ILE A 236 -9.14 7.34 -14.50
CA ILE A 236 -8.24 6.96 -15.59
C ILE A 236 -9.04 6.76 -16.88
N GLU A 237 -10.18 6.08 -16.80
CA GLU A 237 -11.04 5.81 -17.96
C GLU A 237 -11.61 7.10 -18.57
N ARG A 238 -12.06 8.06 -17.74
CA ARG A 238 -12.53 9.37 -18.23
C ARG A 238 -11.43 10.17 -18.93
N HIS A 239 -10.19 10.05 -18.47
CA HIS A 239 -9.04 10.79 -18.99
C HIS A 239 -8.13 9.98 -19.93
N ALA A 240 -8.50 8.74 -20.27
CA ALA A 240 -7.64 7.81 -21.02
C ALA A 240 -7.18 8.39 -22.36
N ARG A 241 -8.06 9.13 -23.05
CA ARG A 241 -7.72 9.81 -24.31
C ARG A 241 -6.59 10.82 -24.12
N ASP A 242 -6.61 11.58 -23.03
CA ASP A 242 -5.61 12.62 -22.76
C ASP A 242 -4.29 11.97 -22.33
N ILE A 243 -4.34 10.93 -21.48
CA ILE A 243 -3.18 10.10 -21.11
C ILE A 243 -2.47 9.58 -22.36
N MET A 244 -3.22 9.10 -23.35
CA MET A 244 -2.65 8.49 -24.56
C MET A 244 -2.15 9.50 -25.61
N ARG A 245 -2.65 10.74 -25.62
CA ARG A 245 -2.31 11.73 -26.66
C ARG A 245 -0.93 12.37 -26.47
N GLY A 246 -0.49 12.53 -25.22
CA GLY A 246 0.86 13.03 -24.91
C GLY A 246 1.17 14.43 -25.45
N THR A 247 0.18 15.31 -25.58
CA THR A 247 0.37 16.72 -25.98
C THR A 247 0.37 17.65 -24.75
N PRO A 248 0.93 18.88 -24.85
CA PRO A 248 0.85 19.85 -23.76
C PRO A 248 -0.59 20.12 -23.28
N GLU A 249 -1.54 20.23 -24.22
CA GLU A 249 -2.95 20.43 -23.92
C GLU A 249 -3.55 19.23 -23.17
N ALA A 250 -3.10 18.02 -23.51
CA ALA A 250 -3.50 16.82 -22.81
C ALA A 250 -2.94 16.79 -21.37
N LEU A 251 -1.71 17.25 -21.17
CA LEU A 251 -1.11 17.34 -19.83
C LEU A 251 -1.84 18.37 -18.96
N ASP A 252 -2.27 19.49 -19.54
CA ASP A 252 -3.09 20.48 -18.85
C ASP A 252 -4.49 19.95 -18.54
N ALA A 253 -5.11 19.23 -19.47
CA ALA A 253 -6.40 18.55 -19.24
C ALA A 253 -6.29 17.48 -18.15
N LEU A 254 -5.17 16.76 -18.07
CA LEU A 254 -4.88 15.81 -17.01
C LEU A 254 -4.68 16.49 -15.67
N ALA A 255 -3.94 17.60 -15.62
CA ALA A 255 -3.79 18.39 -14.39
C ALA A 255 -5.13 18.94 -13.92
N GLN A 256 -5.95 19.47 -14.83
CA GLN A 256 -7.32 19.91 -14.51
C GLN A 256 -8.22 18.76 -14.07
N GLY A 257 -8.09 17.58 -14.69
CA GLY A 257 -8.80 16.36 -14.29
C GLY A 257 -8.39 15.87 -12.92
N HIS A 258 -7.10 15.95 -12.61
CA HIS A 258 -6.54 15.68 -11.29
C HIS A 258 -7.06 16.68 -10.26
N ASP A 259 -7.02 17.97 -10.56
CA ASP A 259 -7.54 19.02 -9.69
C ASP A 259 -9.05 18.93 -9.52
N ALA A 260 -9.79 18.52 -10.55
CA ALA A 260 -11.22 18.28 -10.51
C ALA A 260 -11.57 17.00 -9.74
N TRP A 261 -10.72 15.96 -9.82
CA TRP A 261 -10.83 14.75 -9.01
C TRP A 261 -10.49 15.05 -7.55
N LEU A 262 -9.40 15.76 -7.27
CA LEU A 262 -9.08 16.31 -5.96
C LEU A 262 -10.19 17.24 -5.47
N ALA A 263 -10.77 18.05 -6.34
CA ALA A 263 -11.91 18.92 -6.04
C ALA A 263 -13.20 18.13 -5.84
N GLY A 264 -13.33 16.96 -6.46
CA GLY A 264 -14.42 15.99 -6.27
C GLY A 264 -14.26 15.22 -4.96
N LEU A 265 -13.04 14.91 -4.57
CA LEU A 265 -12.68 14.47 -3.21
C LEU A 265 -12.87 15.60 -2.18
N ARG A 266 -12.77 16.87 -2.61
CA ARG A 266 -13.14 18.08 -1.85
C ARG A 266 -14.62 18.46 -1.99
N LYS A 267 -15.44 17.80 -2.84
CA LYS A 267 -16.87 18.13 -2.98
C LYS A 267 -17.59 17.66 -1.73
N GLY A 268 -17.88 18.64 -0.88
CA GLY A 268 -18.35 18.48 0.49
C GLY A 268 -17.65 19.43 1.48
N VAL A 269 -16.64 20.20 1.04
CA VAL A 269 -15.81 21.05 1.91
C VAL A 269 -15.88 22.50 1.46
N THR A 270 -16.57 23.35 2.21
CA THR A 270 -16.75 24.78 1.94
C THR A 270 -15.88 25.70 2.80
N ALA A 271 -15.18 25.17 3.81
CA ALA A 271 -14.36 25.97 4.73
C ALA A 271 -12.88 26.05 4.28
N PRO A 272 -12.25 27.25 4.27
CA PRO A 272 -10.84 27.41 3.94
C PRO A 272 -9.92 26.76 4.98
N PHE A 273 -8.75 26.30 4.54
CA PHE A 273 -7.68 25.87 5.44
C PHE A 273 -7.09 27.07 6.17
N GLU A 274 -6.74 26.89 7.44
CA GLU A 274 -6.00 27.85 8.25
C GLU A 274 -4.63 27.27 8.64
N MET A 275 -3.66 28.15 8.89
CA MET A 275 -2.35 27.76 9.40
C MET A 275 -2.27 28.13 10.88
N LEU A 276 -2.13 27.12 11.72
CA LEU A 276 -1.95 27.28 13.16
C LEU A 276 -0.46 27.28 13.50
N GLN A 277 -0.07 28.08 14.49
CA GLN A 277 1.30 28.10 14.98
C GLN A 277 1.51 26.94 15.96
N GLY A 278 2.19 25.88 15.51
CA GLY A 278 2.71 24.80 16.34
C GLY A 278 3.97 25.22 17.11
N ARG A 279 4.54 24.28 17.86
CA ARG A 279 5.74 24.52 18.68
C ARG A 279 6.96 24.94 17.87
N SER A 280 7.21 24.28 16.75
CA SER A 280 8.38 24.50 15.90
C SER A 280 8.04 24.96 14.48
N GLY A 281 6.78 24.85 14.05
CA GLY A 281 6.37 25.30 12.73
C GLY A 281 4.88 25.54 12.54
N LEU A 282 4.47 25.69 11.28
CA LEU A 282 3.07 25.88 10.90
C LEU A 282 2.38 24.54 10.69
N LEU A 283 1.14 24.45 11.16
CA LEU A 283 0.28 23.28 11.06
C LEU A 283 -0.97 23.62 10.25
N ARG A 284 -1.27 22.83 9.23
CA ARG A 284 -2.49 23.03 8.43
C ARG A 284 -3.69 22.49 9.20
N ALA A 285 -4.72 23.31 9.34
CA ALA A 285 -5.97 22.97 10.00
C ALA A 285 -7.18 23.42 9.19
N ARG A 286 -8.36 22.93 9.56
CA ARG A 286 -9.63 23.34 8.98
C ARG A 286 -10.76 23.18 9.98
N ARG A 287 -11.61 24.18 10.08
CA ARG A 287 -12.87 24.11 10.84
C ARG A 287 -13.98 23.50 9.99
N SER A 288 -14.94 22.82 10.61
CA SER A 288 -16.19 22.45 9.96
C SER A 288 -16.89 23.69 9.39
N ALA A 289 -17.62 23.52 8.29
CA ALA A 289 -18.32 24.60 7.60
C ALA A 289 -19.36 25.29 8.49
N ASP A 290 -20.04 24.51 9.34
CA ASP A 290 -21.05 25.00 10.28
C ASP A 290 -20.48 25.36 11.67
N TRP A 291 -19.21 25.73 11.75
CA TRP A 291 -18.56 26.11 13.01
C TRP A 291 -19.30 27.26 13.71
N ARG A 292 -19.64 27.09 15.00
CA ARG A 292 -20.25 28.14 15.83
C ARG A 292 -19.61 28.22 17.20
N GLU A 293 -19.38 29.42 17.70
CA GLU A 293 -18.87 29.61 19.05
C GLU A 293 -19.80 28.96 20.10
N GLY A 294 -19.20 28.37 21.15
CA GLY A 294 -19.92 27.73 22.24
C GLY A 294 -20.43 26.31 21.97
N ARG A 295 -20.31 25.76 20.75
CA ARG A 295 -20.64 24.35 20.49
C ARG A 295 -19.56 23.40 21.03
N PRO A 296 -19.95 22.18 21.46
CA PRO A 296 -19.00 21.10 21.72
C PRO A 296 -18.02 20.96 20.54
N THR A 297 -16.74 20.86 20.86
CA THR A 297 -15.67 20.88 19.85
C THR A 297 -14.88 19.59 19.92
N TRP A 298 -14.64 19.00 18.75
CA TRP A 298 -13.76 17.85 18.56
C TRP A 298 -12.59 18.22 17.69
N VAL A 299 -11.39 17.84 18.14
CA VAL A 299 -10.19 17.83 17.30
C VAL A 299 -10.16 16.48 16.57
N VAL A 300 -10.03 16.50 15.24
CA VAL A 300 -10.01 15.29 14.42
C VAL A 300 -8.61 15.08 13.84
N LEU A 301 -8.00 13.95 14.18
CA LEU A 301 -6.65 13.58 13.76
C LEU A 301 -6.70 12.36 12.84
N HIS A 302 -6.06 12.49 11.68
CA HIS A 302 -5.98 11.42 10.68
C HIS A 302 -4.92 10.36 11.04
N GLY A 303 -4.98 9.20 10.37
CA GLY A 303 -4.00 8.13 10.51
C GLY A 303 -2.67 8.39 9.79
N SER A 304 -1.74 7.45 9.91
CA SER A 304 -0.39 7.55 9.35
C SER A 304 -0.35 7.89 7.88
N LEU A 305 0.49 8.88 7.52
CA LEU A 305 0.71 9.36 6.15
C LEU A 305 -0.58 9.83 5.43
N GLY A 306 -1.65 10.07 6.17
CA GLY A 306 -2.89 10.67 5.67
C GLY A 306 -2.83 12.20 5.61
N ASN A 307 -4.00 12.82 5.57
CA ASN A 307 -4.20 14.25 5.74
C ASN A 307 -5.67 14.53 6.07
N ILE A 308 -6.05 15.78 6.31
CA ILE A 308 -7.44 16.21 6.58
C ILE A 308 -8.43 15.61 5.59
N ALA A 309 -8.06 15.44 4.31
CA ALA A 309 -8.96 14.88 3.30
C ALA A 309 -9.38 13.43 3.57
N THR A 310 -8.58 12.66 4.31
CA THR A 310 -8.88 11.25 4.62
C THR A 310 -9.88 11.10 5.77
N VAL A 311 -10.15 12.17 6.53
CA VAL A 311 -11.04 12.14 7.71
C VAL A 311 -12.20 13.13 7.63
N GLN A 312 -12.11 14.16 6.79
CA GLN A 312 -13.12 15.22 6.70
C GLN A 312 -14.52 14.75 6.31
N GLY A 313 -14.64 13.56 5.69
CA GLY A 313 -15.93 12.98 5.32
C GLY A 313 -16.88 12.75 6.50
N ILE A 314 -16.37 12.68 7.73
CA ILE A 314 -17.18 12.54 8.95
C ILE A 314 -18.05 13.76 9.24
N GLU A 315 -17.68 14.94 8.74
CA GLU A 315 -18.38 16.21 8.98
C GLU A 315 -19.86 16.15 8.61
N LYS A 316 -20.19 15.46 7.50
CA LYS A 316 -21.58 15.30 7.04
C LYS A 316 -22.46 14.49 8.02
N HIS A 317 -21.86 13.78 8.96
CA HIS A 317 -22.54 12.98 9.97
C HIS A 317 -22.51 13.61 11.38
N LEU A 318 -21.68 14.65 11.59
CA LEU A 318 -21.45 15.35 12.85
C LEU A 318 -21.68 16.87 12.68
N SER A 319 -22.82 17.25 12.12
CA SER A 319 -23.17 18.66 11.84
C SER A 319 -23.60 19.47 13.08
N ASP A 320 -23.86 18.78 14.18
CA ASP A 320 -24.31 19.32 15.46
C ASP A 320 -23.16 19.77 16.38
N VAL A 321 -21.92 19.44 16.03
CA VAL A 321 -20.71 19.75 16.80
C VAL A 321 -19.72 20.55 15.95
N ASN A 322 -18.78 21.22 16.59
CA ASN A 322 -17.63 21.83 15.91
C ASN A 322 -16.54 20.79 15.69
N LEU A 323 -15.98 20.72 14.48
CA LEU A 323 -14.85 19.86 14.17
C LEU A 323 -13.65 20.73 13.76
N LEU A 324 -12.53 20.57 14.46
CA LEU A 324 -11.24 21.12 14.05
C LEU A 324 -10.40 19.97 13.49
N PHE A 325 -10.30 19.88 12.18
CA PHE A 325 -9.42 18.94 11.51
C PHE A 325 -8.01 19.50 11.49
N VAL A 326 -7.02 18.68 11.83
CA VAL A 326 -5.61 19.10 11.81
C VAL A 326 -4.78 18.04 11.10
N ASP A 327 -3.93 18.48 10.19
CA ASP A 327 -2.91 17.62 9.62
C ASP A 327 -1.83 17.35 10.67
N LEU A 328 -1.54 16.07 10.90
CA LEU A 328 -0.42 15.68 11.75
C LEU A 328 0.89 16.33 11.23
N PRO A 329 1.81 16.71 12.13
CA PRO A 329 3.13 17.23 11.76
C PRO A 329 3.77 16.41 10.63
N GLY A 330 4.27 17.09 9.59
CA GLY A 330 4.90 16.48 8.41
C GLY A 330 3.92 15.93 7.36
N CYS A 331 2.61 16.01 7.59
CA CYS A 331 1.56 15.58 6.65
C CYS A 331 0.80 16.80 6.09
N GLY A 332 0.21 16.67 4.90
CA GLY A 332 -0.71 17.68 4.35
C GLY A 332 -0.15 19.10 4.18
N GLY A 333 1.16 19.32 4.29
CA GLY A 333 1.76 20.67 4.29
C GLY A 333 1.95 21.27 5.68
N SER A 334 1.64 20.54 6.75
CA SER A 334 2.14 20.83 8.10
C SER A 334 3.65 20.62 8.18
N THR A 335 4.32 21.44 8.99
CA THR A 335 5.75 21.31 9.28
C THR A 335 6.01 19.97 9.99
N ALA A 336 7.10 19.30 9.63
CA ALA A 336 7.52 18.07 10.30
C ALA A 336 7.89 18.35 11.77
N PRO A 337 7.62 17.42 12.70
CA PRO A 337 7.97 17.61 14.10
C PRO A 337 9.49 17.49 14.27
N ALA A 338 10.04 18.23 15.23
CA ALA A 338 11.45 18.12 15.58
C ALA A 338 11.79 16.77 16.26
N ASP A 339 10.84 16.20 17.00
CA ASP A 339 10.94 14.89 17.63
C ASP A 339 9.96 13.91 16.96
N MET A 340 10.48 12.80 16.44
CA MET A 340 9.73 11.78 15.71
C MET A 340 9.17 10.70 16.67
N SER A 341 8.61 11.13 17.79
CA SER A 341 7.94 10.28 18.77
C SER A 341 6.45 10.64 18.87
N VAL A 342 5.59 9.75 19.38
CA VAL A 342 4.17 10.09 19.62
C VAL A 342 4.05 11.35 20.48
N ASP A 343 4.93 11.48 21.47
CA ASP A 343 5.02 12.62 22.37
C ASP A 343 5.47 13.90 21.64
N GLY A 344 6.42 13.79 20.71
CA GLY A 344 6.86 14.89 19.85
C GLY A 344 5.76 15.42 18.94
N PHE A 345 4.93 14.54 18.39
CA PHE A 345 3.74 14.92 17.62
C PHE A 345 2.72 15.69 18.49
N ALA A 346 2.45 15.20 19.71
CA ALA A 346 1.55 15.87 20.64
C ALA A 346 2.10 17.23 21.09
N ASP A 347 3.40 17.33 21.38
CA ASP A 347 4.09 18.56 21.77
C ASP A 347 4.06 19.61 20.65
N GLU A 348 4.12 19.19 19.39
CA GLU A 348 4.04 20.08 18.23
C GLU A 348 2.61 20.64 18.06
N LEU A 349 1.59 19.78 18.21
CA LEU A 349 0.18 20.13 18.02
C LEU A 349 -0.41 20.94 19.18
N LEU A 350 -0.06 20.60 20.42
CA LEU A 350 -0.80 21.06 21.60
C LEU A 350 -0.88 22.60 21.72
N PRO A 351 0.19 23.39 21.53
CA PRO A 351 0.09 24.85 21.60
C PRO A 351 -0.90 25.43 20.59
N ALA A 352 -0.90 24.90 19.36
CA ALA A 352 -1.82 25.30 18.31
C ALA A 352 -3.28 24.98 18.66
N LEU A 353 -3.53 23.78 19.21
CA LEU A 353 -4.88 23.36 19.62
C LEU A 353 -5.43 24.22 20.75
N LEU A 354 -4.61 24.51 21.77
CA LEU A 354 -5.00 25.32 22.92
C LEU A 354 -5.30 26.78 22.55
N ALA A 355 -4.66 27.30 21.51
CA ALA A 355 -4.93 28.62 20.94
C ALA A 355 -6.17 28.63 20.05
N ALA A 356 -6.33 27.62 19.18
CA ALA A 356 -7.40 27.55 18.18
C ALA A 356 -8.77 27.19 18.75
N VAL A 357 -8.79 26.40 19.83
CA VAL A 357 -9.98 26.07 20.60
C VAL A 357 -9.71 26.61 21.99
N PRO A 358 -10.48 27.57 22.55
CA PRO A 358 -10.26 28.09 23.91
C PRO A 358 -10.96 27.28 25.03
N GLY A 359 -12.02 26.54 24.70
CA GLY A 359 -12.81 25.72 25.64
C GLY A 359 -12.31 24.27 25.78
N GLY A 360 -13.03 23.44 26.54
CA GLY A 360 -12.79 21.99 26.55
C GLY A 360 -13.08 21.37 25.18
N PHE A 361 -12.36 20.31 24.81
CA PHE A 361 -12.55 19.61 23.55
C PHE A 361 -12.34 18.10 23.67
N GLY A 362 -13.10 17.33 22.89
CA GLY A 362 -12.82 15.92 22.64
C GLY A 362 -11.75 15.75 21.56
N VAL A 363 -11.07 14.60 21.53
CA VAL A 363 -10.16 14.25 20.44
C VAL A 363 -10.59 12.95 19.78
N LEU A 364 -10.86 13.00 18.48
CA LEU A 364 -11.17 11.86 17.62
C LEU A 364 -9.93 11.52 16.80
N GLY A 365 -9.26 10.42 17.12
CA GLY A 365 -8.04 10.00 16.43
C GLY A 365 -8.23 8.70 15.67
N ALA A 366 -7.91 8.70 14.38
CA ALA A 366 -7.91 7.49 13.56
C ALA A 366 -6.50 6.88 13.48
N SER A 367 -6.38 5.56 13.66
CA SER A 367 -5.11 4.84 13.59
C SER A 367 -4.04 5.53 14.46
N PHE A 368 -2.85 5.86 13.93
CA PHE A 368 -1.80 6.62 14.61
C PHE A 368 -2.26 7.97 15.19
N GLY A 369 -3.24 8.65 14.57
CA GLY A 369 -3.83 9.86 15.12
C GLY A 369 -4.46 9.64 16.51
N GLY A 370 -4.90 8.41 16.80
CA GLY A 370 -5.36 8.02 18.13
C GLY A 370 -4.23 7.91 19.17
N SER A 371 -3.05 7.42 18.79
CA SER A 371 -1.87 7.43 19.66
C SER A 371 -1.50 8.87 20.05
N VAL A 372 -1.53 9.78 19.07
CA VAL A 372 -1.30 11.22 19.29
C VAL A 372 -2.42 11.82 20.16
N ALA A 373 -3.68 11.40 19.99
CA ALA A 373 -4.80 11.83 20.81
C ALA A 373 -4.61 11.49 22.30
N LEU A 374 -4.15 10.26 22.61
CA LEU A 374 -3.83 9.85 23.97
C LEU A 374 -2.68 10.68 24.56
N ALA A 375 -1.63 10.92 23.78
CA ALA A 375 -0.52 11.77 24.21
C ALA A 375 -0.94 13.22 24.47
N ILE A 376 -1.88 13.77 23.69
CA ILE A 376 -2.50 15.09 23.95
C ILE A 376 -3.30 15.05 25.25
N ALA A 377 -4.15 14.04 25.45
CA ALA A 377 -5.03 13.92 26.62
C ALA A 377 -4.24 13.89 27.94
N ARG A 378 -3.05 13.30 27.96
CA ARG A 378 -2.15 13.27 29.13
C ARG A 378 -1.51 14.62 29.47
N ARG A 379 -1.48 15.56 28.52
CA ARG A 379 -0.76 16.84 28.64
C ARG A 379 -1.66 18.02 28.98
N THR A 380 -2.97 17.87 28.86
CA THR A 380 -3.91 18.97 29.10
C THR A 380 -5.21 18.49 29.72
N SER A 381 -5.65 19.20 30.76
CA SER A 381 -6.99 19.03 31.33
C SER A 381 -8.11 19.58 30.44
N ARG A 382 -7.77 20.24 29.32
CA ARG A 382 -8.74 20.76 28.35
C ARG A 382 -9.21 19.69 27.36
N CYS A 383 -8.51 18.55 27.28
CA CYS A 383 -9.05 17.37 26.62
C CYS A 383 -10.07 16.74 27.58
N THR A 384 -11.31 16.57 27.13
CA THR A 384 -12.42 16.09 27.97
C THR A 384 -12.84 14.65 27.65
N SER A 385 -12.47 14.14 26.47
CA SER A 385 -12.76 12.78 26.01
C SER A 385 -11.86 12.40 24.84
N VAL A 386 -11.63 11.09 24.68
CA VAL A 386 -10.85 10.54 23.56
C VAL A 386 -11.66 9.44 22.87
N VAL A 387 -11.75 9.51 21.54
CA VAL A 387 -12.31 8.46 20.69
C VAL A 387 -11.20 7.93 19.78
N LEU A 388 -10.89 6.65 19.92
CA LEU A 388 -9.86 5.95 19.17
C LEU A 388 -10.53 5.11 18.08
N LEU A 389 -10.26 5.41 16.82
CA LEU A 389 -10.72 4.57 15.70
C LEU A 389 -9.58 3.63 15.31
N ASP A 390 -9.73 2.37 15.69
CA ASP A 390 -8.83 1.26 15.38
C ASP A 390 -7.34 1.62 15.54
N THR A 391 -7.03 2.26 16.67
CA THR A 391 -5.69 2.75 17.02
C THR A 391 -4.79 1.59 17.45
N PRO A 392 -3.64 1.36 16.80
CA PRO A 392 -2.73 0.30 17.19
C PRO A 392 -1.98 0.63 18.49
N PHE A 393 -1.80 -0.37 19.36
CA PHE A 393 -0.97 -0.28 20.57
C PHE A 393 0.33 -1.09 20.50
N SER A 394 0.49 -1.89 19.45
CA SER A 394 1.68 -2.70 19.18
C SER A 394 1.93 -2.73 17.68
N ALA A 395 3.19 -2.63 17.27
CA ALA A 395 3.58 -2.78 15.87
C ALA A 395 3.66 -4.25 15.43
N ALA A 396 3.84 -5.21 16.36
CA ALA A 396 4.21 -6.60 16.08
C ALA A 396 3.37 -7.26 14.99
N LYS A 397 2.07 -7.01 15.06
CA LYS A 397 1.05 -7.68 14.25
C LYS A 397 0.51 -6.82 13.11
N LEU A 398 1.03 -5.62 12.88
CA LEU A 398 0.57 -4.71 11.83
C LEU A 398 1.18 -5.04 10.47
N TRP A 399 1.10 -6.31 10.06
CA TRP A 399 1.74 -6.81 8.83
C TRP A 399 1.34 -6.02 7.58
N HIS A 400 0.10 -5.53 7.54
CA HIS A 400 -0.41 -4.73 6.42
C HIS A 400 0.21 -3.33 6.39
N ASN A 401 0.34 -2.67 7.55
CA ASN A 401 1.04 -1.39 7.66
C ASN A 401 2.54 -1.54 7.38
N HIS A 402 3.17 -2.62 7.83
CA HIS A 402 4.57 -2.91 7.52
C HIS A 402 4.81 -3.05 6.02
N ALA A 403 3.92 -3.76 5.32
CA ALA A 403 4.01 -3.91 3.86
C ALA A 403 3.85 -2.57 3.14
N PHE A 404 2.84 -1.78 3.54
CA PHE A 404 2.61 -0.44 3.02
C PHE A 404 3.81 0.49 3.24
N LEU A 405 4.32 0.58 4.48
CA LEU A 405 5.46 1.45 4.83
C LEU A 405 6.73 1.03 4.11
N ARG A 406 7.03 -0.26 3.96
CA ARG A 406 8.18 -0.73 3.18
C ARG A 406 8.07 -0.34 1.71
N GLY A 407 6.89 -0.51 1.10
CA GLY A 407 6.66 -0.05 -0.27
C GLY A 407 6.80 1.47 -0.42
N ALA A 408 6.29 2.22 0.56
CA ALA A 408 6.41 3.67 0.61
C ALA A 408 7.88 4.12 0.72
N ILE A 409 8.67 3.50 1.58
CA ILE A 409 10.10 3.80 1.74
C ILE A 409 10.89 3.42 0.49
N ALA A 410 10.61 2.25 -0.11
CA ALA A 410 11.29 1.78 -1.30
C ALA A 410 11.05 2.69 -2.52
N SER A 411 9.82 3.22 -2.65
CA SER A 411 9.48 4.16 -3.73
C SER A 411 9.99 5.58 -3.50
N ARG A 412 10.41 5.93 -2.27
CA ARG A 412 10.88 7.26 -1.89
C ARG A 412 12.15 7.18 -1.04
N PRO A 413 13.29 6.75 -1.62
CA PRO A 413 14.51 6.54 -0.86
C PRO A 413 15.07 7.84 -0.25
N ASP A 414 14.81 9.01 -0.81
CA ASP A 414 15.34 10.26 -0.28
C ASP A 414 14.41 10.96 0.74
N ASP A 415 13.23 10.39 1.00
CA ASP A 415 12.25 10.91 1.94
C ASP A 415 12.66 10.56 3.39
N ARG A 416 13.48 11.45 3.96
CA ARG A 416 13.98 11.31 5.35
C ARG A 416 12.85 11.29 6.37
N TYR A 417 11.82 12.11 6.18
CA TYR A 417 10.67 12.15 7.09
C TYR A 417 9.97 10.78 7.12
N LEU A 418 9.65 10.22 5.95
CA LEU A 418 9.00 8.92 5.85
C LEU A 418 9.81 7.79 6.49
N ARG A 419 11.14 7.79 6.28
CA ARG A 419 12.04 6.78 6.88
C ARG A 419 12.07 6.88 8.40
N SER A 420 12.25 8.09 8.93
CA SER A 420 12.23 8.34 10.37
C SER A 420 10.87 8.00 10.98
N PHE A 421 9.77 8.41 10.33
CA PHE A 421 8.42 8.09 10.77
C PHE A 421 8.21 6.57 10.82
N ALA A 422 8.53 5.85 9.75
CA ALA A 422 8.35 4.40 9.71
C ALA A 422 9.19 3.67 10.77
N LEU A 423 10.42 4.12 11.01
CA LEU A 423 11.30 3.53 12.02
C LEU A 423 10.86 3.85 13.45
N GLU A 424 10.60 5.12 13.76
CA GLU A 424 10.33 5.52 15.15
C GLU A 424 8.91 5.15 15.59
N ILE A 425 7.93 5.27 14.68
CA ILE A 425 6.51 5.00 14.99
C ILE A 425 6.11 3.54 14.77
N TYR A 426 6.69 2.87 13.78
CA TYR A 426 6.31 1.49 13.45
C TYR A 426 7.46 0.49 13.57
N GLY A 427 8.67 0.95 13.89
CA GLY A 427 9.85 0.08 13.92
C GLY A 427 10.21 -0.48 12.55
N VAL A 428 9.67 0.06 11.46
CA VAL A 428 9.81 -0.49 10.11
C VAL A 428 11.03 0.12 9.43
N THR A 429 11.91 -0.77 8.97
CA THR A 429 12.98 -0.45 8.02
C THR A 429 12.72 -1.18 6.70
N PRO A 430 13.48 -0.89 5.62
CA PRO A 430 13.41 -1.67 4.40
C PRO A 430 13.63 -3.17 4.60
N MET A 431 14.41 -3.57 5.61
CA MET A 431 14.86 -4.95 5.81
C MET A 431 14.20 -5.66 7.00
N ALA A 432 13.72 -4.93 8.00
CA ALA A 432 13.25 -5.49 9.26
C ALA A 432 12.03 -4.73 9.81
N ALA A 433 11.43 -5.29 10.86
CA ALA A 433 10.51 -4.59 11.75
C ALA A 433 10.98 -4.83 13.19
N VAL A 434 11.02 -3.78 13.99
CA VAL A 434 11.34 -3.80 15.41
C VAL A 434 10.06 -3.49 16.18
N GLU A 435 9.86 -4.13 17.32
CA GLU A 435 8.65 -3.87 18.08
C GLU A 435 8.59 -2.44 18.61
N ARG A 436 7.37 -1.87 18.54
CA ARG A 436 7.00 -0.61 19.16
C ARG A 436 5.70 -0.80 19.92
N GLU A 437 5.75 -0.56 21.22
CA GLU A 437 4.59 -0.67 22.10
C GLU A 437 4.16 0.71 22.61
N TYR A 438 2.85 0.92 22.62
CA TYR A 438 2.21 2.19 22.95
C TYR A 438 1.22 2.08 24.10
N TRP A 439 1.19 0.95 24.81
CA TRP A 439 0.33 0.73 25.98
C TRP A 439 0.53 1.79 27.08
N HIS A 440 1.75 2.29 27.25
CA HIS A 440 2.10 3.36 28.19
C HIS A 440 1.37 4.69 27.91
N LEU A 441 0.76 4.87 26.73
CA LEU A 441 -0.05 6.04 26.42
C LEU A 441 -1.39 6.05 27.16
N LEU A 442 -1.81 4.94 27.77
CA LEU A 442 -3.00 4.90 28.63
C LEU A 442 -2.68 5.28 30.08
N ASP A 443 -1.40 5.27 30.46
CA ASP A 443 -0.98 5.57 31.81
C ASP A 443 -1.27 7.03 32.17
N GLY A 444 -2.07 7.22 33.22
CA GLY A 444 -2.43 8.55 33.73
C GLY A 444 -3.49 9.29 32.92
N ILE A 445 -4.19 8.61 32.00
CA ILE A 445 -5.37 9.20 31.36
C ILE A 445 -6.53 9.28 32.35
N ALA A 446 -6.98 10.51 32.61
CA ALA A 446 -8.08 10.80 33.53
C ALA A 446 -9.42 11.02 32.82
N VAL A 447 -9.46 10.98 31.49
CA VAL A 447 -10.67 11.22 30.70
C VAL A 447 -11.24 9.92 30.11
N PRO A 448 -12.54 9.88 29.80
CA PRO A 448 -13.14 8.72 29.16
C PRO A 448 -12.46 8.42 27.80
N VAL A 449 -12.08 7.16 27.61
CA VAL A 449 -11.54 6.64 26.35
C VAL A 449 -12.53 5.65 25.73
N LEU A 450 -13.03 5.98 24.55
CA LEU A 450 -13.85 5.10 23.72
C LEU A 450 -13.00 4.54 22.59
N VAL A 451 -12.86 3.22 22.53
CA VAL A 451 -12.19 2.48 21.46
C VAL A 451 -13.25 1.94 20.51
N VAL A 452 -13.13 2.27 19.24
CA VAL A 452 -13.98 1.74 18.17
C VAL A 452 -13.14 0.85 17.28
N SER A 453 -13.53 -0.41 17.16
CA SER A 453 -12.88 -1.40 16.28
C SER A 453 -13.87 -1.91 15.23
N GLY A 454 -13.34 -2.33 14.08
CA GLY A 454 -14.13 -2.96 13.03
C GLY A 454 -14.40 -4.44 13.25
N ASP A 455 -15.00 -5.09 12.25
CA ASP A 455 -15.31 -6.51 12.20
C ASP A 455 -14.42 -7.31 11.25
N VAL A 456 -13.47 -6.66 10.56
CA VAL A 456 -12.51 -7.31 9.68
C VAL A 456 -11.27 -7.74 10.49
N PRO A 457 -11.05 -9.03 10.77
CA PRO A 457 -10.11 -9.48 11.80
C PRO A 457 -8.63 -9.33 11.39
N MET A 458 -7.74 -8.96 12.31
CA MET A 458 -6.29 -8.85 12.06
C MET A 458 -5.64 -10.13 11.49
N LEU A 459 -6.05 -11.27 12.05
CA LEU A 459 -5.53 -12.59 11.72
C LEU A 459 -6.59 -13.46 11.04
N PRO A 460 -6.18 -14.40 10.16
CA PRO A 460 -4.82 -14.61 9.67
C PRO A 460 -4.38 -13.56 8.63
N GLN A 461 -3.07 -13.44 8.41
CA GLN A 461 -2.51 -12.58 7.36
C GLN A 461 -3.06 -12.96 5.97
N ARG A 462 -3.46 -11.96 5.19
CA ARG A 462 -4.14 -12.14 3.88
C ARG A 462 -3.76 -11.06 2.87
N LYS A 463 -4.16 -11.22 1.61
CA LYS A 463 -4.09 -10.12 0.63
C LYS A 463 -5.30 -9.19 0.85
N MET A 464 -5.06 -7.89 0.85
CA MET A 464 -6.09 -6.85 0.97
C MET A 464 -6.61 -6.45 -0.42
N PRO A 465 -7.86 -5.96 -0.54
CA PRO A 465 -8.84 -5.59 0.50
C PRO A 465 -9.75 -6.74 1.01
N PRO A 466 -10.48 -6.57 2.15
CA PRO A 466 -10.54 -5.37 3.02
C PRO A 466 -9.33 -5.22 3.95
N VAL A 467 -9.00 -3.97 4.33
CA VAL A 467 -7.93 -3.66 5.29
C VAL A 467 -8.36 -4.21 6.66
N PRO A 468 -7.59 -5.10 7.30
CA PRO A 468 -7.95 -5.61 8.61
C PRO A 468 -7.79 -4.57 9.71
N CYS A 469 -8.59 -4.72 10.77
CA CYS A 469 -8.46 -3.92 11.98
C CYS A 469 -7.09 -4.14 12.63
N CYS A 470 -6.52 -3.09 13.20
CA CYS A 470 -5.29 -3.08 13.96
C CYS A 470 -5.39 -3.83 15.29
N LEU A 471 -6.60 -3.87 15.86
CA LEU A 471 -6.87 -4.49 17.15
C LEU A 471 -7.41 -5.92 16.97
N ASP A 472 -6.85 -6.87 17.73
CA ASP A 472 -7.43 -8.21 17.89
C ASP A 472 -8.18 -8.35 19.22
N GLU A 473 -8.79 -9.52 19.45
CA GLU A 473 -9.56 -9.79 20.67
C GLU A 473 -8.72 -9.66 21.95
N ALA A 474 -7.42 -9.95 21.90
CA ALA A 474 -6.55 -9.84 23.06
C ALA A 474 -6.30 -8.36 23.40
N ASP A 475 -6.10 -7.51 22.39
CA ASP A 475 -5.98 -6.07 22.61
C ASP A 475 -7.25 -5.48 23.19
N LEU A 476 -8.42 -5.84 22.62
CA LEU A 476 -9.71 -5.32 23.06
C LEU A 476 -10.01 -5.75 24.51
N ALA A 477 -9.65 -6.98 24.88
CA ALA A 477 -9.76 -7.45 26.27
C ALA A 477 -8.83 -6.68 27.21
N GLN A 478 -7.58 -6.40 26.80
CA GLN A 478 -6.64 -5.62 27.58
C GLN A 478 -7.12 -4.17 27.76
N LEU A 479 -7.60 -3.52 26.69
CA LEU A 479 -8.16 -2.18 26.73
C LEU A 479 -9.38 -2.09 27.65
N SER A 480 -10.27 -3.08 27.58
CA SER A 480 -11.40 -3.19 28.51
C SER A 480 -10.95 -3.34 29.97
N GLY A 481 -9.92 -4.15 30.23
CA GLY A 481 -9.30 -4.30 31.55
C GLY A 481 -8.65 -3.01 32.09
N LEU A 482 -8.20 -2.13 31.19
CA LEU A 482 -7.68 -0.80 31.51
C LEU A 482 -8.80 0.27 31.64
N GLY A 483 -10.07 -0.13 31.60
CA GLY A 483 -11.22 0.76 31.79
C GLY A 483 -11.66 1.51 30.54
N CYS A 484 -11.15 1.17 29.36
CA CYS A 484 -11.64 1.76 28.10
C CYS A 484 -13.01 1.18 27.74
N ARG A 485 -13.93 2.03 27.26
CA ARG A 485 -15.17 1.56 26.64
C ARG A 485 -14.86 1.04 25.25
N ILE A 486 -15.31 -0.16 24.91
CA ILE A 486 -15.06 -0.79 23.60
C ILE A 486 -16.36 -0.89 22.82
N GLU A 487 -16.36 -0.46 21.56
CA GLU A 487 -17.48 -0.56 20.64
C GLU A 487 -17.05 -1.16 19.31
N ARG A 488 -17.93 -1.95 18.69
CA ARG A 488 -17.68 -2.58 17.40
C ARG A 488 -18.63 -2.07 16.33
N VAL A 489 -18.07 -1.78 15.16
CA VAL A 489 -18.84 -1.39 13.98
C VAL A 489 -18.43 -2.24 12.78
N LYS A 490 -19.29 -2.30 11.76
CA LYS A 490 -18.92 -2.92 10.48
C LYS A 490 -17.82 -2.10 9.81
N GLY A 491 -16.75 -2.73 9.33
CA GLY A 491 -15.64 -2.04 8.66
C GLY A 491 -14.27 -2.63 8.99
N GLY A 492 -13.26 -2.16 8.25
CA GLY A 492 -11.86 -2.49 8.45
C GLY A 492 -11.12 -1.40 9.23
N HIS A 493 -9.84 -1.18 8.88
CA HIS A 493 -9.02 -0.16 9.55
C HIS A 493 -9.53 1.28 9.33
N ASP A 494 -10.14 1.57 8.18
CA ASP A 494 -10.57 2.93 7.81
C ASP A 494 -12.02 3.22 8.26
N LEU A 495 -12.31 2.95 9.54
CA LEU A 495 -13.67 3.00 10.11
C LEU A 495 -14.41 4.30 9.86
N ILE A 496 -13.68 5.42 9.86
CA ILE A 496 -14.25 6.75 9.64
C ILE A 496 -14.84 6.90 8.24
N ASN A 497 -14.38 6.11 7.26
CA ASN A 497 -14.89 6.10 5.89
C ASN A 497 -15.73 4.84 5.59
N ASP A 498 -15.40 3.70 6.19
CA ASP A 498 -16.13 2.45 6.04
C ASP A 498 -17.53 2.52 6.66
N ASN A 499 -17.66 3.20 7.81
CA ASN A 499 -18.93 3.32 8.53
C ASN A 499 -19.09 4.66 9.28
N PRO A 500 -19.06 5.79 8.57
CA PRO A 500 -19.04 7.13 9.17
C PRO A 500 -20.28 7.43 10.02
N ALA A 501 -21.44 6.88 9.69
CA ALA A 501 -22.67 7.10 10.44
C ALA A 501 -22.62 6.44 11.84
N ALA A 502 -22.08 5.22 11.93
CA ALA A 502 -21.91 4.54 13.21
C ALA A 502 -20.83 5.24 14.06
N VAL A 503 -19.71 5.63 13.44
CA VAL A 503 -18.66 6.41 14.12
C VAL A 503 -19.23 7.71 14.69
N ALA A 504 -20.01 8.47 13.91
CA ALA A 504 -20.64 9.70 14.37
C ALA A 504 -21.59 9.49 15.56
N ALA A 505 -22.40 8.42 15.54
CA ALA A 505 -23.28 8.09 16.66
C ALA A 505 -22.48 7.77 17.94
N LEU A 506 -21.35 7.08 17.81
CA LEU A 506 -20.46 6.75 18.92
C LEU A 506 -19.77 7.99 19.48
N VAL A 507 -19.29 8.90 18.62
CA VAL A 507 -18.72 10.19 19.02
C VAL A 507 -19.73 10.99 19.85
N ARG A 508 -20.99 11.10 19.40
CA ARG A 508 -22.06 11.75 20.20
C ARG A 508 -22.27 11.08 21.56
N SER A 509 -22.20 9.75 21.62
CA SER A 509 -22.35 9.04 22.90
C SER A 509 -21.19 9.28 23.88
N ALA A 510 -20.02 9.63 23.36
CA ALA A 510 -18.87 10.03 24.16
C ALA A 510 -19.01 11.49 24.67
N GLU A 511 -19.75 12.34 23.96
CA GLU A 511 -20.08 13.70 24.42
C GLU A 511 -21.02 13.73 25.62
N THR A 512 -21.96 12.78 25.73
CA THR A 512 -22.90 12.71 26.86
C THR A 512 -22.20 12.45 28.21
N VAL A 513 -20.90 12.11 28.19
CA VAL A 513 -20.05 11.96 29.39
C VAL A 513 -19.37 13.29 29.77
N MET A 514 -19.45 14.32 28.91
CA MET A 514 -18.82 15.64 29.11
C MET A 514 -19.75 16.71 29.71
N ALA A 515 -21.05 16.42 29.83
CA ALA A 515 -22.06 17.29 30.47
C ALA A 515 -22.38 16.76 31.86
#